data_AF-A0A8X7W1A8-F1
#
_entry.id   AF-A0A8X7W1A8-F1
#
_cell.length_a   1.000
_cell.length_b   1.000
_cell.length_c   1.000
_cell.angle_alpha   90.00
_cell.angle_beta   90.00
_cell.angle_gamma   90.00
#
_symmetry.space_group_name_H-M   'P 1'
#
loop_
_entity.id
_entity.type
_entity.pdbx_description
1 polymer ?
#
loop_
_entity_poly.entity_id
_entity_poly.type
_entity_poly.pdbx_seq_one_letter_code
_entity_poly.pdbx_strand_id
1 'polypeptide(L)'
;MLLDERRRALGINIGIPRPSHMAFLGNPGTGKTMCQGTSMIVHIKMNSQGEDTLFFVFKLHESCTLQAIASVIERETTEKKRKEMNGGLLDTLLVNAREYLDLWLSFECVDTEEICKIRLGDSEAGLRVLSE
;
A
#
# COMPACT_ATOMS: atom_id res chain seq x y z
N MET A 1 4.37 8.62 10.42
CA MET A 1 3.89 9.26 9.18
C MET A 1 3.20 10.57 9.56
N LEU A 2 3.12 11.54 8.64
CA LEU A 2 2.87 12.94 8.97
C LEU A 2 1.51 13.17 9.67
N LEU A 3 0.48 12.40 9.33
CA LEU A 3 -0.88 12.56 9.88
C LEU A 3 -1.26 11.55 10.97
N ASP A 4 -0.30 10.85 11.56
CA ASP A 4 -0.59 9.82 12.57
C ASP A 4 -1.14 10.41 13.86
N GLU A 5 -0.57 11.53 14.32
CA GLU A 5 -1.04 12.25 15.50
C GLU A 5 -2.48 12.70 15.35
N ARG A 6 -2.86 13.15 14.15
CA ARG A 6 -4.23 13.55 13.84
C ARG A 6 -5.18 12.36 13.89
N ARG A 7 -4.83 11.23 13.27
CA ARG A 7 -5.63 10.01 13.34
C ARG A 7 -5.85 9.60 14.80
N ARG A 8 -4.80 9.66 15.63
CA ARG A 8 -4.89 9.41 17.08
C ARG A 8 -5.79 10.42 17.80
N ALA A 9 -5.72 11.71 17.45
CA ALA A 9 -6.58 12.75 18.02
C ALA A 9 -8.07 12.55 17.69
N LEU A 10 -8.38 11.88 16.57
CA LEU A 10 -9.72 11.45 16.19
C LEU A 10 -10.13 10.10 16.79
N GLY A 11 -9.32 9.54 17.70
CA GLY A 11 -9.58 8.26 18.37
C GLY A 11 -9.22 7.03 17.53
N ILE A 12 -8.52 7.20 16.39
CA ILE A 12 -8.09 6.09 15.54
C ILE A 12 -6.79 5.50 16.08
N ASN A 13 -6.81 4.21 16.41
CA ASN A 13 -5.61 3.51 16.84
C ASN A 13 -4.72 3.18 15.63
N ILE A 14 -3.53 3.76 15.61
CA ILE A 14 -2.52 3.50 14.57
C ILE A 14 -1.39 2.68 15.20
N GLY A 15 -1.22 1.46 14.70
CA GLY A 15 -0.13 0.57 15.09
C GLY A 15 1.25 1.07 14.68
N ILE A 16 2.29 0.34 15.08
CA ILE A 16 3.68 0.68 14.78
C ILE A 16 4.08 0.02 13.43
N PRO A 17 4.85 0.70 12.56
CA PRO A 17 5.41 0.07 11.37
C PRO A 17 6.21 -1.19 11.72
N ARG A 18 5.79 -2.32 11.18
CA ARG A 18 6.54 -3.59 11.24
C ARG A 18 6.91 -3.97 9.81
N PRO A 19 8.20 -4.08 9.48
CA PRO A 19 8.62 -4.58 8.17
C PRO A 19 8.00 -5.96 7.93
N SER A 20 7.56 -6.22 6.70
CA SER A 20 7.07 -7.53 6.34
C SER A 20 8.19 -8.39 5.78
N HIS A 21 8.52 -9.46 6.49
CA HIS A 21 9.51 -10.44 6.02
C HIS A 21 8.86 -11.39 5.02
N MET A 22 8.62 -10.90 3.80
CA MET A 22 8.07 -11.70 2.70
C MET A 22 9.06 -11.80 1.55
N ALA A 23 9.01 -12.93 0.86
CA ALA A 23 9.73 -13.17 -0.39
C ALA A 23 8.79 -13.92 -1.33
N PHE A 24 8.64 -13.42 -2.54
CA PHE A 24 8.02 -14.14 -3.64
C PHE A 24 9.03 -15.16 -4.17
N LEU A 25 8.74 -16.45 -3.97
CA LEU A 25 9.53 -17.55 -4.49
C LEU A 25 8.85 -18.09 -5.76
N GLY A 26 9.58 -18.10 -6.88
CA GLY A 26 9.07 -18.60 -8.16
C GLY A 26 10.17 -18.64 -9.22
N ASN A 27 9.95 -19.45 -10.27
CA ASN A 27 10.94 -19.63 -11.34
C ASN A 27 11.24 -18.31 -12.08
N PRO A 28 12.50 -18.08 -12.53
CA PRO A 28 12.87 -16.85 -13.20
C PRO A 28 12.13 -16.70 -14.55
N GLY A 29 11.25 -15.70 -14.69
CA GLY A 29 10.64 -15.37 -15.99
C GLY A 29 9.24 -14.75 -16.00
N THR A 30 8.50 -14.71 -14.90
CA THR A 30 7.09 -14.22 -14.92
C THR A 30 6.85 -13.09 -13.93
N GLY A 31 7.41 -11.90 -14.22
CA GLY A 31 7.10 -10.67 -13.48
C GLY A 31 5.58 -10.40 -13.30
N LYS A 32 4.74 -10.94 -14.20
CA LYS A 32 3.26 -10.94 -14.10
C LYS A 32 2.73 -11.70 -12.87
N THR A 33 3.31 -12.84 -12.53
CA THR A 33 2.96 -13.61 -11.32
C THR A 33 3.29 -12.80 -10.06
N MET A 34 4.35 -12.00 -10.09
CA MET A 34 4.74 -11.17 -8.97
C MET A 34 3.78 -10.00 -8.75
N CYS A 35 3.31 -9.34 -9.82
CA CYS A 35 2.29 -8.30 -9.72
C CYS A 35 0.99 -8.84 -9.10
N GLN A 36 0.54 -10.01 -9.56
CA GLN A 36 -0.66 -10.68 -9.02
C GLN A 36 -0.47 -11.10 -7.56
N GLY A 37 0.67 -11.71 -7.23
CA GLY A 37 0.99 -12.10 -5.86
C GLY A 37 1.07 -10.90 -4.92
N THR A 38 1.73 -9.81 -5.35
CA THR A 38 1.79 -8.55 -4.59
C THR A 38 0.40 -7.98 -4.38
N SER A 39 -0.43 -7.92 -5.44
CA SER A 39 -1.80 -7.45 -5.33
C SER A 39 -2.64 -8.28 -4.36
N MET A 40 -2.49 -9.60 -4.38
CA MET A 40 -3.21 -10.48 -3.45
C MET A 40 -2.82 -10.20 -2.00
N ILE A 41 -1.52 -10.03 -1.75
CA ILE A 41 -1.03 -9.75 -0.40
C ILE A 41 -1.42 -8.34 0.06
N VAL A 42 -1.49 -7.34 -0.84
CA VAL A 42 -2.06 -6.02 -0.52
C VAL A 42 -3.48 -6.18 0.03
N HIS A 43 -4.34 -6.96 -0.63
CA HIS A 43 -5.71 -7.19 -0.17
C HIS A 43 -5.76 -7.92 1.16
N ILE A 44 -4.94 -8.94 1.35
CA ILE A 44 -4.84 -9.66 2.63
C ILE A 44 -4.39 -8.68 3.72
N LYS A 45 -3.36 -7.88 3.48
CA LYS A 45 -2.85 -6.93 4.47
C LYS A 45 -3.78 -5.77 4.80
N MET A 46 -4.73 -5.46 3.92
CA MET A 46 -5.71 -4.40 4.19
C MET A 46 -6.99 -4.94 4.84
N ASN A 47 -7.20 -6.26 4.82
CA ASN A 47 -8.42 -6.89 5.34
C ASN A 47 -8.20 -7.77 6.58
N SER A 48 -7.01 -8.36 6.77
CA SER A 48 -6.72 -9.26 7.89
C SER A 48 -5.47 -8.81 8.63
N GLN A 49 -5.62 -7.91 9.60
CA GLN A 49 -4.51 -7.46 10.43
C GLN A 49 -4.86 -7.50 11.92
N GLY A 50 -3.84 -7.63 12.76
CA GLY A 50 -3.96 -7.36 14.19
C GLY A 50 -4.14 -5.87 14.45
N GLU A 51 -4.85 -5.53 15.53
CA GLU A 51 -5.13 -4.15 15.95
C GLU A 51 -3.86 -3.31 16.19
N ASP A 52 -2.70 -3.97 16.38
CA ASP A 52 -1.41 -3.35 16.63
C ASP A 52 -0.61 -3.01 15.34
N THR A 53 -1.15 -3.31 14.16
CA THR A 53 -0.46 -3.11 12.89
C THR A 53 -0.69 -1.72 12.31
N LEU A 54 0.28 -1.26 11.51
CA LEU A 54 0.28 0.06 10.89
C LEU A 54 -0.93 0.32 9.96
N PHE A 55 -1.46 -0.74 9.34
CA PHE A 55 -2.54 -0.66 8.34
C PHE A 55 -3.90 -1.18 8.82
N PHE A 56 -4.03 -1.59 10.10
CA PHE A 56 -5.26 -2.19 10.63
C PHE A 56 -6.54 -1.43 10.30
N VAL A 57 -6.49 -0.11 10.51
CA VAL A 57 -7.62 0.80 10.30
C VAL A 57 -7.77 1.27 8.85
N PHE A 58 -6.78 1.00 8.01
CA PHE A 58 -6.80 1.44 6.62
C PHE A 58 -7.61 0.48 5.78
N LYS A 59 -8.37 1.03 4.84
CA LYS A 59 -9.17 0.27 3.88
C LYS A 59 -8.82 0.68 2.46
N LEU A 60 -8.96 -0.27 1.55
CA LEU A 60 -8.87 0.00 0.13
C LEU A 60 -10.22 0.51 -0.37
N HIS A 61 -10.21 1.53 -1.22
CA HIS A 61 -11.37 1.90 -2.01
C HIS A 61 -11.78 0.75 -2.94
N GLU A 62 -13.06 0.64 -3.29
CA GLU A 62 -13.62 -0.42 -4.15
C GLU A 62 -12.96 -0.52 -5.52
N SER A 63 -12.41 0.59 -6.03
CA SER A 63 -11.65 0.63 -7.29
C SER A 63 -10.33 -0.14 -7.22
N CYS A 64 -9.80 -0.40 -6.03
CA CYS A 64 -8.55 -1.12 -5.82
C CYS A 64 -8.76 -2.63 -5.91
N THR A 65 -9.30 -3.11 -7.03
CA THR A 65 -9.47 -4.55 -7.29
C THR A 65 -8.11 -5.24 -7.44
N LEU A 66 -8.09 -6.57 -7.34
CA LEU A 66 -6.86 -7.36 -7.56
C LEU A 66 -6.23 -7.05 -8.92
N GLN A 67 -7.07 -6.94 -9.96
CA GLN A 67 -6.59 -6.62 -11.29
C GLN A 67 -6.08 -5.18 -11.38
N ALA A 68 -6.80 -4.22 -10.81
CA ALA A 68 -6.40 -2.81 -10.86
C ALA A 68 -5.05 -2.57 -10.18
N ILE A 69 -4.83 -3.15 -8.98
CA ILE A 69 -3.55 -3.04 -8.27
C ILE A 69 -2.44 -3.76 -9.03
N ALA A 70 -2.69 -4.97 -9.55
CA ALA A 70 -1.69 -5.67 -10.37
C ALA A 70 -1.30 -4.88 -11.63
N SER A 71 -2.26 -4.26 -12.31
CA SER A 71 -2.02 -3.40 -13.47
C SER A 71 -1.24 -2.14 -13.12
N VAL A 72 -1.52 -1.50 -11.99
CA VAL A 72 -0.73 -0.37 -11.48
C VAL A 72 0.71 -0.80 -11.21
N ILE A 73 0.93 -1.94 -10.55
CA ILE A 73 2.28 -2.46 -10.30
C ILE A 73 3.01 -2.73 -11.62
N GLU A 74 2.36 -3.37 -12.59
CA GLU A 74 2.97 -3.68 -13.89
C GLU A 74 3.33 -2.41 -14.67
N ARG A 75 2.47 -1.39 -14.64
CA ARG A 75 2.65 -0.13 -15.37
C ARG A 75 3.71 0.79 -14.75
N GLU A 76 3.71 0.93 -13.43
CA GLU A 76 4.55 1.92 -12.74
C GLU A 76 5.94 1.36 -12.34
N THR A 77 6.21 0.06 -12.54
CA THR A 77 7.49 -0.56 -12.19
C THR A 77 8.09 -1.37 -13.35
N THR A 78 9.42 -1.56 -13.34
CA THR A 78 10.12 -2.42 -14.30
C THR A 78 10.26 -3.85 -13.75
N GLU A 79 10.43 -4.84 -14.63
CA GLU A 79 10.69 -6.21 -14.19
C GLU A 79 12.00 -6.31 -13.37
N LYS A 80 13.01 -5.53 -13.74
CA LYS A 80 14.27 -5.42 -12.99
C LYS A 80 14.00 -4.94 -11.56
N LYS A 81 13.31 -3.81 -11.40
CA LYS A 81 12.97 -3.25 -10.09
C LYS A 81 12.15 -4.21 -9.24
N ARG A 82 11.18 -4.89 -9.87
CA ARG A 82 10.36 -5.92 -9.24
C ARG A 82 11.21 -7.07 -8.67
N LYS A 83 12.19 -7.57 -9.43
CA LYS A 83 13.12 -8.61 -8.98
C LYS A 83 14.04 -8.13 -7.86
N GLU A 84 14.54 -6.90 -7.96
CA GLU A 84 15.42 -6.29 -6.95
C GLU A 84 14.71 -6.07 -5.63
N MET A 85 13.47 -5.56 -5.67
CA MET A 85 12.70 -5.26 -4.48
C MET A 85 12.00 -6.49 -3.89
N ASN A 86 11.56 -7.43 -4.73
CA ASN A 86 10.84 -8.64 -4.35
C ASN A 86 9.74 -8.33 -3.30
N GLY A 87 9.81 -8.88 -2.09
CA GLY A 87 8.82 -8.63 -1.04
C GLY A 87 8.84 -7.20 -0.50
N GLY A 88 9.96 -6.49 -0.64
CA GLY A 88 10.06 -5.07 -0.28
C GLY A 88 9.14 -4.17 -1.12
N LEU A 89 8.78 -4.59 -2.33
CA LEU A 89 7.87 -3.83 -3.20
C LEU A 89 6.51 -3.58 -2.53
N LEU A 90 6.02 -4.57 -1.79
CA LEU A 90 4.74 -4.49 -1.09
C LEU A 90 4.77 -3.42 0.01
N ASP A 91 5.82 -3.42 0.83
CA ASP A 91 5.93 -2.47 1.94
C ASP A 91 6.11 -1.05 1.39
N THR A 92 6.94 -0.88 0.35
CA THR A 92 7.11 0.40 -0.32
C THR A 92 5.81 0.91 -0.94
N LEU A 93 5.05 0.05 -1.63
CA LEU A 93 3.75 0.41 -2.19
C LEU A 93 2.81 0.95 -1.11
N LEU A 94 2.63 0.22 -0.01
CA LEU A 94 1.66 0.58 1.03
C LEU A 94 2.08 1.83 1.81
N VAL A 95 3.38 1.95 2.12
CA VAL A 95 3.92 3.14 2.80
C VAL A 95 3.75 4.37 1.92
N ASN A 96 4.21 4.32 0.67
CA ASN A 96 4.14 5.48 -0.22
C ASN A 96 2.69 5.86 -0.58
N ALA A 97 1.81 4.87 -0.75
CA ALA A 97 0.39 5.16 -1.00
C ALA A 97 -0.23 5.94 0.17
N ARG A 98 0.08 5.55 1.40
CA ARG A 98 -0.40 6.28 2.57
C ARG A 98 0.24 7.67 2.70
N GLU A 99 1.52 7.83 2.37
CA GLU A 99 2.14 9.16 2.33
C GLU A 99 1.47 10.05 1.28
N TYR A 100 1.11 9.50 0.13
CA TYR A 100 0.40 10.24 -0.90
C TYR A 100 -1.01 10.64 -0.47
N LEU A 101 -1.76 9.72 0.16
CA LEU A 101 -3.03 10.05 0.81
C LEU A 101 -2.86 11.21 1.79
N ASP A 102 -1.82 11.15 2.63
CA ASP A 102 -1.54 12.18 3.63
C ASP A 102 -1.30 13.57 3.01
N LEU A 103 -0.74 13.65 1.79
CA LEU A 103 -0.54 14.91 1.08
C LEU A 103 -1.83 15.53 0.54
N TRP A 104 -2.82 14.70 0.20
CA TRP A 104 -4.09 15.15 -0.39
C TRP A 104 -5.17 15.47 0.62
N LEU A 105 -5.04 14.98 1.85
CA LEU A 105 -6.02 15.23 2.89
C LEU A 105 -6.02 16.72 3.27
N SER A 106 -7.20 17.34 3.19
CA SER A 106 -7.42 18.66 3.77
C SER A 106 -7.00 18.65 5.24
N PHE A 107 -6.33 19.71 5.67
CA PHE A 107 -5.98 19.91 7.08
C PHE A 107 -7.21 19.93 8.01
N GLU A 108 -8.42 20.08 7.47
CA GLU A 108 -9.68 20.09 8.23
C GLU A 108 -10.51 18.80 8.09
N CYS A 109 -10.06 17.80 7.31
CA CYS A 109 -10.75 16.52 7.16
C CYS A 109 -10.90 15.75 8.49
N VAL A 110 -12.12 15.68 9.02
CA VAL A 110 -12.48 14.92 10.24
C VAL A 110 -13.16 13.60 9.93
N ASP A 111 -13.41 13.31 8.65
CA ASP A 111 -14.00 12.06 8.21
C ASP A 111 -12.98 10.92 8.41
N THR A 112 -13.24 10.10 9.41
CA THR A 112 -12.36 9.01 9.84
C THR A 112 -12.24 7.90 8.79
N GLU A 113 -13.25 7.75 7.94
CA GLU A 113 -13.22 6.78 6.84
C GLU A 113 -12.33 7.31 5.71
N GLU A 114 -12.50 8.58 5.35
CA GLU A 114 -11.76 9.23 4.27
C GLU A 114 -10.26 9.33 4.57
N ILE A 115 -9.87 9.69 5.79
CA ILE A 115 -8.45 9.78 6.18
C ILE A 115 -7.76 8.42 6.30
N CYS A 116 -8.49 7.31 6.18
CA CYS A 116 -7.97 5.95 6.24
C CYS A 116 -8.29 5.14 4.97
N LYS A 117 -8.73 5.78 3.89
CA LYS A 117 -9.13 5.13 2.64
C LYS A 117 -8.08 5.31 1.55
N ILE A 118 -7.33 4.25 1.27
CA ILE A 118 -6.34 4.21 0.19
C ILE A 118 -7.07 3.97 -1.15
N ARG A 119 -6.90 4.92 -2.07
CA ARG A 119 -7.42 4.89 -3.44
C ARG A 119 -6.38 4.33 -4.41
N LEU A 120 -6.85 4.00 -5.61
CA LEU A 120 -5.99 3.48 -6.66
C LEU A 120 -4.93 4.51 -7.08
N GLY A 121 -5.30 5.80 -7.12
CA GLY A 121 -4.39 6.90 -7.40
C GLY A 121 -3.26 7.03 -6.39
N ASP A 122 -3.52 6.74 -5.11
CA ASP A 122 -2.50 6.75 -4.07
C ASP A 122 -1.47 5.63 -4.29
N SER A 123 -1.95 4.44 -4.67
CA SER A 123 -1.09 3.30 -5.02
C SER A 123 -0.22 3.58 -6.26
N GLU A 124 -0.81 4.21 -7.27
CA GLU A 124 -0.11 4.61 -8.49
C GLU A 124 0.96 5.65 -8.21
N ALA A 125 0.61 6.72 -7.51
CA ALA A 125 1.56 7.77 -7.13
C ALA A 125 2.67 7.22 -6.23
N GLY A 126 2.34 6.28 -5.33
CA GLY A 126 3.32 5.66 -4.45
C GLY A 126 4.38 4.84 -5.19
N LEU A 127 4.02 4.21 -6.30
CA LEU A 127 4.98 3.46 -7.13
C LEU A 127 5.75 4.33 -8.13
N ARG A 128 5.20 5.48 -8.55
CA ARG A 128 5.91 6.42 -9.43
C ARG A 128 7.24 6.91 -8.86
N VAL A 129 7.33 6.97 -7.54
CA VAL A 129 8.58 7.31 -6.83
C VAL A 129 9.69 6.26 -7.07
N LEU A 130 9.34 5.06 -7.56
CA LEU A 130 10.27 3.96 -7.80
C LEU A 130 10.69 3.82 -9.26
N SER A 131 10.20 4.67 -10.16
CA SER A 131 10.32 4.54 -11.61
C SER A 131 11.69 4.94 -12.20
N GLU A 132 12.77 4.91 -11.41
CA GLU A 132 14.16 5.06 -11.89
C GLU A 132 14.85 3.71 -12.17
#